data_AF-A0AAW2MLG2-F1
#
_entry.id   AF-A0AAW2MLG2-F1
#
_cell.length_a   1.000
_cell.length_b   1.000
_cell.length_c   1.000
_cell.angle_alpha   90.00
_cell.angle_beta   90.00
_cell.angle_gamma   90.00
#
_symmetry.space_group_name_H-M   'P 1'
#
loop_
_entity.id
_entity.type
_entity.pdbx_description
1 polymer ?
#
loop_
_entity_poly.entity_id
_entity_poly.type
_entity_poly.pdbx_seq_one_letter_code
_entity_poly.pdbx_strand_id
1 'polypeptide(L)'
;MIQTYTRTVTNVGDPNSSYIVDVVPPPGIDVLVKPDTLSFTETNQKMQYQVTFSRSASAANNTAVQGFLAWNSSRRSVRSPIAVILQ
;
A
#
# COMPACT_ATOMS: atom_id res chain seq x y z
N MET A 1 0.77 15.85 -10.09
CA MET A 1 0.57 14.57 -10.83
C MET A 1 -0.02 13.57 -9.85
N ILE A 2 -1.06 12.83 -10.28
CA ILE A 2 -1.74 11.80 -9.48
C ILE A 2 -1.68 10.51 -10.27
N GLN A 3 -1.26 9.41 -9.64
CA GLN A 3 -1.23 8.08 -10.24
C GLN A 3 -1.91 7.08 -9.32
N THR A 4 -2.91 6.36 -9.83
CA THR A 4 -3.62 5.33 -9.07
C THR A 4 -3.35 3.96 -9.65
N TYR A 5 -3.16 2.97 -8.78
CA TYR A 5 -2.97 1.57 -9.13
C TYR A 5 -3.93 0.69 -8.36
N THR A 6 -4.61 -0.23 -9.06
CA THR A 6 -5.36 -1.31 -8.44
C THR A 6 -4.44 -2.49 -8.15
N ARG A 7 -4.62 -3.11 -6.98
CA ARG A 7 -3.95 -4.32 -6.56
C ARG A 7 -4.98 -5.35 -6.12
N THR A 8 -4.69 -6.62 -6.40
CA THR A 8 -5.47 -7.76 -5.92
C THR A 8 -4.57 -8.59 -5.03
N VAL A 9 -5.05 -8.94 -3.85
CA VAL A 9 -4.39 -9.83 -2.91
C VAL A 9 -5.24 -11.06 -2.65
N THR A 10 -4.60 -12.20 -2.43
CA THR A 10 -5.23 -13.47 -2.08
C THR A 10 -4.82 -13.83 -0.67
N ASN A 11 -5.77 -14.12 0.22
CA ASN A 11 -5.43 -14.63 1.55
C ASN A 11 -4.97 -16.08 1.46
N VAL A 12 -3.68 -16.34 1.71
CA VAL A 12 -3.11 -17.70 1.78
C VAL A 12 -2.95 -18.19 3.22
N GLY A 13 -3.47 -17.44 4.20
CA GLY A 13 -3.42 -17.76 5.62
C GLY A 13 -4.76 -18.21 6.18
N ASP A 14 -4.93 -17.97 7.48
CA ASP A 14 -6.13 -18.35 8.22
C ASP A 14 -7.36 -17.57 7.73
N PRO A 15 -8.54 -18.21 7.67
CA PRO A 15 -9.81 -17.51 7.45
C PRO A 15 -10.12 -16.57 8.64
N ASN A 16 -11.09 -15.68 8.46
CA ASN A 16 -11.49 -14.67 9.46
C ASN A 16 -10.32 -13.82 9.97
N SER A 17 -9.48 -13.36 9.03
CA SER A 17 -8.32 -12.50 9.33
C SER A 17 -8.52 -11.11 8.75
N SER A 18 -8.17 -10.10 9.55
CA SER A 18 -8.23 -8.70 9.15
C SER A 18 -6.83 -8.10 9.15
N TYR A 19 -6.56 -7.27 8.14
CA TYR A 19 -5.30 -6.58 7.95
C TYR A 19 -5.57 -5.08 7.82
N ILE A 20 -4.84 -4.29 8.60
CA ILE A 20 -4.88 -2.83 8.54
C ILE A 20 -3.64 -2.35 7.79
N VAL A 21 -3.82 -1.36 6.92
CA VAL A 21 -2.73 -0.77 6.17
C VAL A 21 -1.86 0.12 7.08
N ASP A 22 -0.56 -0.03 6.95
CA ASP A 22 0.45 0.89 7.46
C ASP A 22 1.26 1.41 6.28
N VAL A 23 1.53 2.71 6.27
CA VAL A 23 2.17 3.39 5.13
C VAL A 23 3.30 4.25 5.64
N VAL A 24 4.50 3.97 5.14
CA VAL A 24 5.64 4.87 5.23
C VAL A 24 5.85 5.48 3.85
N PRO A 25 5.37 6.71 3.62
CA PRO A 25 5.44 7.32 2.29
C PRO A 25 6.89 7.62 1.90
N PRO A 26 7.24 7.50 0.60
CA PRO A 26 8.49 8.07 0.11
C PRO A 26 8.51 9.59 0.33
N PRO A 27 9.65 10.18 0.73
CA PRO A 27 9.76 11.63 0.89
C PRO A 27 9.22 12.41 -0.31
N GLY A 28 8.36 13.39 -0.05
CA GLY A 28 7.76 14.23 -1.10
C GLY A 28 6.59 13.60 -1.86
N ILE A 29 6.18 12.37 -1.53
CA ILE A 29 5.04 11.68 -2.15
C ILE A 29 3.98 11.37 -1.10
N ASP A 30 2.76 11.84 -1.32
CA ASP A 30 1.61 11.39 -0.55
C ASP A 30 1.10 10.05 -1.10
N VAL A 31 0.72 9.16 -0.19
CA VAL A 31 0.24 7.81 -0.52
C VAL A 31 -1.10 7.58 0.18
N LEU A 32 -2.15 7.35 -0.60
CA LEU A 32 -3.49 7.04 -0.11
C LEU A 32 -3.85 5.61 -0.50
N VAL A 33 -4.33 4.83 0.45
CA VAL A 33 -4.78 3.44 0.23
C VAL A 33 -6.26 3.32 0.55
N LYS A 34 -7.04 2.68 -0.34
CA LYS A 34 -8.47 2.43 -0.13
C LYS A 34 -8.89 1.02 -0.58
N PRO A 35 -9.62 0.24 0.25
CA PRO A 35 -9.90 0.51 1.66
C PRO A 35 -8.62 0.47 2.52
N ASP A 36 -8.69 0.96 3.76
CA ASP A 36 -7.58 0.92 4.73
C ASP A 36 -7.52 -0.41 5.52
N THR A 37 -8.57 -1.21 5.41
CA THR A 37 -8.73 -2.50 6.07
C THR A 37 -9.17 -3.55 5.05
N LEU A 38 -8.54 -4.73 5.09
CA LEU A 38 -8.92 -5.91 4.31
C LEU A 38 -9.32 -7.03 5.26
N SER A 39 -10.57 -7.49 5.15
CA SER A 39 -11.13 -8.53 6.03
C SER A 39 -11.48 -9.77 5.24
N PHE A 40 -10.70 -10.83 5.39
CA PHE A 40 -10.90 -12.09 4.71
C PHE A 40 -11.69 -13.06 5.59
N THR A 41 -12.77 -13.62 5.06
CA THR A 41 -13.60 -14.63 5.72
C THR A 41 -13.13 -16.04 5.40
N GLU A 42 -12.45 -16.25 4.28
CA GLU A 42 -12.03 -17.56 3.80
C GLU A 42 -10.58 -17.58 3.32
N THR A 43 -9.95 -18.75 3.34
CA THR A 43 -8.67 -18.99 2.66
C THR A 43 -8.89 -18.96 1.15
N ASN A 44 -7.92 -18.44 0.41
CA ASN A 44 -7.94 -18.17 -1.03
C ASN A 44 -8.93 -17.10 -1.49
N GLN A 45 -9.64 -16.44 -0.58
CA GLN A 45 -10.45 -15.27 -0.93
C GLN A 45 -9.56 -14.15 -1.47
N LYS A 46 -10.03 -13.50 -2.54
CA LYS A 46 -9.36 -12.36 -3.17
C LYS A 46 -10.05 -11.06 -2.77
N MET A 47 -9.25 -10.04 -2.52
CA MET A 47 -9.74 -8.67 -2.33
C MET A 47 -8.91 -7.68 -3.15
N GLN A 48 -9.55 -6.57 -3.51
CA GLN A 48 -8.90 -5.48 -4.23
C GLN A 48 -8.76 -4.25 -3.33
N TYR A 49 -7.67 -3.53 -3.54
CA TYR A 49 -7.47 -2.19 -3.01
C TYR A 49 -6.81 -1.31 -4.06
N GLN A 50 -6.94 0.00 -3.88
CA GLN A 50 -6.29 1.01 -4.69
C GLN A 50 -5.24 1.74 -3.89
N VAL A 51 -4.13 2.06 -4.55
CA VAL A 51 -3.09 2.95 -4.03
C VAL A 51 -2.98 4.14 -4.96
N THR A 52 -3.17 5.33 -4.41
CA THR A 52 -3.04 6.60 -5.11
C THR A 52 -1.80 7.32 -4.61
N PHE A 53 -0.94 7.70 -5.54
CA PHE A 53 0.28 8.45 -5.32
C PHE A 53 0.09 9.87 -5.84
N SER A 54 0.40 10.87 -5.03
CA SER A 54 0.44 12.25 -5.47
C SER A 54 1.73 12.92 -5.04
N ARG A 55 2.30 13.70 -5.96
CA ARG A 55 3.50 14.49 -5.66
C ARG A 55 3.14 15.70 -4.81
N SER A 56 3.78 15.82 -3.64
CA SER A 56 3.64 17.00 -2.79
C SER A 56 4.29 18.24 -3.42
N ALA A 57 3.82 19.43 -3.05
CA ALA A 57 4.35 20.68 -3.59
C ALA A 57 5.81 20.96 -3.22
N SER A 58 6.30 20.37 -2.11
CA SER A 58 7.67 20.54 -1.61
C SER A 58 8.66 19.48 -2.12
N ALA A 59 8.23 18.58 -3.01
CA ALA A 59 9.06 17.47 -3.47
C ALA A 59 10.23 17.90 -4.37
N ALA A 60 11.45 17.55 -3.99
CA ALA A 60 12.66 17.81 -4.77
C ALA A 60 12.65 17.13 -6.16
N ASN A 61 13.22 17.78 -7.17
CA ASN A 61 13.37 17.22 -8.53
C ASN A 61 14.65 16.40 -8.66
N ASN A 62 14.73 15.53 -9.67
CA ASN A 62 15.90 14.70 -10.01
C ASN A 62 16.41 13.82 -8.86
N THR A 63 15.51 13.21 -8.10
CA THR A 63 15.86 12.33 -6.98
C THR A 63 15.10 11.00 -7.04
N ALA A 64 15.70 9.95 -6.47
CA ALA A 64 15.04 8.67 -6.23
C ALA A 64 14.68 8.58 -4.74
N VAL A 65 13.41 8.33 -4.46
CA VAL A 65 12.89 8.22 -3.09
C VAL A 65 12.21 6.88 -2.89
N GLN A 66 12.21 6.40 -1.65
CA GLN A 66 11.66 5.09 -1.30
C GLN A 66 10.81 5.14 -0.03
N GLY A 67 9.85 4.22 0.03
CA GLY A 67 8.94 4.01 1.16
C GLY A 67 8.36 2.61 1.08
N PHE A 68 7.25 2.37 1.78
CA PHE A 68 6.52 1.11 1.69
C PHE A 68 5.07 1.24 2.14
N LEU A 69 4.26 0.28 1.69
CA LEU A 69 2.99 -0.05 2.36
C LEU A 69 3.12 -1.45 2.96
N ALA A 70 2.53 -1.66 4.13
CA ALA A 70 2.44 -2.95 4.79
C ALA A 70 1.00 -3.24 5.21
N TRP A 71 0.54 -4.46 4.97
CA TRP A 71 -0.71 -4.97 5.53
C TRP A 71 -0.40 -5.74 6.80
N ASN A 72 -0.87 -5.24 7.94
CA ASN A 72 -0.55 -5.78 9.27
C ASN A 72 -1.78 -6.42 9.91
N SER A 73 -1.60 -7.64 10.41
CA SER A 73 -2.54 -8.36 11.28
C SER A 73 -1.84 -8.69 12.60
N SER A 74 -2.55 -9.33 13.54
CA SER A 74 -1.94 -9.80 14.79
C SER A 74 -0.81 -10.82 14.60
N ARG A 75 -0.73 -11.50 13.45
CA ARG A 75 0.23 -12.61 13.21
C ARG A 75 1.14 -12.42 12.00
N ARG A 76 0.80 -11.53 11.08
CA ARG A 76 1.47 -11.39 9.77
C ARG A 76 1.60 -9.92 9.39
N SER A 77 2.74 -9.59 8.78
CA SER A 77 2.98 -8.32 8.10
C SER A 77 3.37 -8.61 6.65
N VAL A 78 2.64 -8.03 5.68
CA VAL A 78 2.87 -8.20 4.25
C VAL A 78 3.28 -6.86 3.66
N ARG A 79 4.58 -6.69 3.40
CA ARG A 79 5.18 -5.41 2.97
C ARG A 79 5.42 -5.38 1.46
N SER A 80 5.02 -4.29 0.80
CA SER A 80 5.40 -3.98 -0.57
C SER A 80 6.24 -2.70 -0.60
N PRO A 81 7.49 -2.74 -1.12
CA PRO A 81 8.31 -1.55 -1.27
C PRO A 81 7.73 -0.61 -2.34
N ILE A 82 7.94 0.69 -2.15
CA ILE A 82 7.57 1.75 -3.09
C ILE A 82 8.86 2.47 -3.48
N ALA A 83 9.13 2.59 -4.78
CA ALA A 83 10.23 3.40 -5.32
C ALA A 83 9.68 4.38 -6.34
N VAL A 84 10.09 5.65 -6.24
CA VAL A 84 9.65 6.72 -7.13
C VAL A 84 10.87 7.48 -7.64
N ILE A 85 10.93 7.67 -8.96
CA ILE A 85 11.90 8.56 -9.60
C ILE A 85 11.18 9.88 -9.85
N LEU A 86 11.61 10.92 -9.13
CA LEU A 86 11.10 12.28 -9.29
C LEU A 86 11.91 12.96 -10.38
N GLN A 87 11.22 13.29 -11.48
CA GLN A 87 11.75 14.12 -12.56
C GLN A 87 11.34 15.58 -12.35
#